data_AF-A0A7Y9Z7Y6-F1
#
_entry.id   AF-A0A7Y9Z7Y6-F1
#
_cell.length_a   1.000
_cell.length_b   1.000
_cell.length_c   1.000
_cell.angle_alpha   90.00
_cell.angle_beta   90.00
_cell.angle_gamma   90.00
#
_symmetry.space_group_name_H-M   'P 1'
#
loop_
_entity.id
_entity.type
_entity.pdbx_description
1 polymer ?
#
loop_
_entity_poly.entity_id
_entity_poly.type
_entity_poly.pdbx_seq_one_letter_code
_entity_poly.pdbx_strand_id
1 'polypeptide(L)'
;MSASEETKRAWVALGIAEVAFAILSPVGGLVAILVSGPESRDEWMPLSLLVAIVMVTGASLLVGLPVAVHTVGRLTERLTRTWRPLGAGLIHLVVGLGLGVLVAVPLVVWAPIEPLAAVIAFVLPGGLAAWVTRALVPVAVRHRWVAIVAWALAALAFVASVPLLLVTVWGIG
;
A
#
# COMPACT_ATOMS: atom_id res chain seq x y z
N MET A 1 -27.95 5.32 4.83
CA MET A 1 -26.76 4.94 5.61
C MET A 1 -26.46 6.10 6.54
N SER A 2 -26.37 5.85 7.84
CA SER A 2 -26.10 6.94 8.80
C SER A 2 -24.63 7.39 8.68
N ALA A 3 -24.31 8.64 9.04
CA ALA A 3 -22.93 9.14 9.02
C ALA A 3 -21.96 8.29 9.87
N SER A 4 -22.49 7.65 10.91
CA SER A 4 -21.79 6.68 11.77
C SER A 4 -21.37 5.41 11.00
N GLU A 5 -22.27 4.83 10.20
CA GLU A 5 -21.98 3.63 9.40
C GLU A 5 -20.95 3.88 8.31
N GLU A 6 -21.01 5.06 7.69
CA GLU A 6 -20.08 5.48 6.65
C GLU A 6 -18.66 5.66 7.20
N THR A 7 -18.55 6.25 8.40
CA THR A 7 -17.28 6.40 9.12
C THR A 7 -16.71 5.04 9.53
N LYS A 8 -17.55 4.14 10.06
CA LYS A 8 -17.12 2.79 10.42
C LYS A 8 -16.59 2.00 9.23
N ARG A 9 -17.26 2.09 8.07
CA ARG A 9 -16.80 1.46 6.82
C ARG A 9 -15.45 2.00 6.36
N ALA A 10 -15.24 3.31 6.45
CA ALA A 10 -13.97 3.93 6.08
C ALA A 10 -12.82 3.43 6.98
N TRP A 11 -13.04 3.31 8.29
CA TRP A 11 -12.04 2.74 9.20
C TRP A 11 -11.71 1.27 8.89
N VAL A 12 -12.73 0.46 8.58
CA VAL A 12 -12.50 -0.94 8.18
C VAL A 12 -11.71 -1.01 6.86
N ALA A 13 -12.05 -0.17 5.89
CA ALA A 13 -11.31 -0.08 4.63
C ALA A 13 -9.86 0.33 4.86
N LEU A 14 -9.61 1.30 5.75
CA LEU A 14 -8.27 1.74 6.10
C LEU A 14 -7.42 0.60 6.67
N GLY A 15 -7.91 -0.09 7.70
CA GLY A 15 -7.17 -1.20 8.29
C GLY A 15 -6.87 -2.32 7.29
N ILE A 16 -7.80 -2.63 6.37
CA ILE A 16 -7.54 -3.61 5.31
C ILE A 16 -6.49 -3.10 4.32
N ALA A 17 -6.57 -1.83 3.92
CA ALA A 17 -5.60 -1.23 3.00
C ALA A 17 -4.19 -1.20 3.59
N GLU A 18 -4.06 -0.85 4.87
CA GLU A 18 -2.81 -0.85 5.60
C GLU A 18 -2.20 -2.25 5.66
N VAL A 19 -2.98 -3.27 6.03
CA VAL A 19 -2.50 -4.67 6.06
C VAL A 19 -2.11 -5.15 4.67
N ALA A 20 -2.98 -4.93 3.67
CA ALA A 20 -2.72 -5.38 2.32
C ALA A 20 -1.44 -4.74 1.78
N PHE A 21 -1.28 -3.43 1.96
CA PHE A 21 -0.09 -2.71 1.51
C PHE A 21 1.16 -3.12 2.29
N ALA A 22 1.07 -3.27 3.63
CA ALA A 22 2.18 -3.69 4.47
C ALA A 22 2.68 -5.11 4.16
N ILE A 23 1.84 -5.97 3.60
CA ILE A 23 2.24 -7.30 3.12
C ILE A 23 2.79 -7.20 1.69
N LEU A 24 2.05 -6.54 0.79
CA LEU A 24 2.37 -6.51 -0.64
C LEU A 24 3.64 -5.71 -0.94
N SER A 25 3.92 -4.64 -0.20
CA SER A 25 5.09 -3.78 -0.42
C SER A 25 6.42 -4.54 -0.14
N PRO A 26 6.61 -5.20 1.03
CA PRO A 26 7.80 -6.05 1.25
C PRO A 26 7.90 -7.23 0.29
N VAL A 27 6.77 -7.90 -0.03
CA VAL A 27 6.77 -9.01 -1.00
C VAL A 27 7.19 -8.51 -2.39
N GLY A 28 6.62 -7.39 -2.84
CA GLY A 28 7.01 -6.74 -4.09
C GLY A 28 8.49 -6.35 -4.09
N GLY A 29 8.99 -5.82 -2.98
CA GLY A 29 10.41 -5.54 -2.78
C GLY A 29 11.33 -6.74 -2.90
N LEU A 30 10.98 -7.85 -2.25
CA LEU A 30 11.73 -9.10 -2.36
C LEU A 30 11.73 -9.63 -3.79
N VAL A 31 10.58 -9.62 -4.45
CA VAL A 31 10.48 -10.02 -5.86
C VAL A 31 11.32 -9.11 -6.74
N ALA A 32 11.29 -7.79 -6.51
CA ALA A 32 12.11 -6.81 -7.23
C ALA A 32 13.61 -7.11 -7.12
N ILE A 33 14.11 -7.43 -5.91
CA ILE A 33 15.51 -7.84 -5.70
C ILE A 33 15.85 -9.10 -6.49
N LEU A 34 14.94 -10.09 -6.50
CA LEU A 34 15.18 -11.37 -7.16
C LEU A 34 15.19 -11.27 -8.69
N VAL A 35 14.34 -10.41 -9.27
CA VAL A 35 14.22 -10.23 -10.73
C VAL A 35 15.18 -9.19 -11.29
N SER A 36 15.72 -8.28 -10.48
CA SER A 36 16.85 -7.44 -10.87
C SER A 36 18.09 -8.30 -11.11
N GLY A 37 18.63 -8.19 -12.33
CA GLY A 37 19.73 -9.03 -12.82
C GLY A 37 21.04 -8.85 -12.06
N PRO A 38 22.01 -9.77 -12.20
CA PRO A 38 23.29 -9.69 -11.48
C PRO A 38 24.08 -8.42 -11.79
N GLU A 39 23.95 -7.89 -13.01
CA GLU A 39 24.65 -6.68 -13.47
C GLU A 39 24.08 -5.37 -12.91
N SER A 40 22.84 -5.38 -12.41
CA SER A 40 22.21 -4.21 -11.79
C SER A 40 22.32 -4.21 -10.27
N ARG A 41 22.77 -5.33 -9.68
CA ARG A 41 23.11 -5.46 -8.27
C ARG A 41 24.49 -4.86 -7.98
N ASP A 42 24.63 -3.55 -8.13
CA ASP A 42 25.63 -2.83 -7.35
C ASP A 42 25.43 -3.21 -5.87
N GLU A 43 26.51 -3.34 -5.10
CA GLU A 43 26.48 -3.82 -3.70
C GLU A 43 25.47 -3.04 -2.82
N TRP A 44 25.13 -1.82 -3.25
CA TRP A 44 24.22 -0.88 -2.57
C TRP A 44 22.76 -0.93 -3.05
N MET A 45 22.45 -1.57 -4.18
CA MET A 45 21.07 -1.62 -4.72
C MET A 45 20.08 -2.31 -3.76
N PRO A 46 20.40 -3.49 -3.16
CA PRO A 46 19.46 -4.12 -2.23
C PRO A 46 19.21 -3.27 -0.98
N LEU A 47 20.24 -2.57 -0.48
CA LEU A 47 20.12 -1.70 0.67
C LEU A 47 19.26 -0.46 0.36
N SER A 48 19.54 0.22 -0.76
CA SER A 48 18.75 1.40 -1.16
C SER A 48 17.28 1.05 -1.44
N LEU A 49 16.99 -0.11 -2.02
CA LEU A 49 15.64 -0.60 -2.24
C LEU A 49 14.93 -0.91 -0.91
N LEU A 50 15.64 -1.57 0.04
CA LEU A 50 15.12 -1.82 1.38
C LEU A 50 14.79 -0.51 2.12
N VAL A 51 15.71 0.46 2.10
CA VAL A 51 15.52 1.79 2.68
C VAL A 51 14.30 2.47 2.07
N ALA A 52 14.18 2.47 0.74
CA ALA A 52 13.04 3.04 0.04
C ALA A 52 11.72 2.34 0.44
N ILE A 53 11.69 1.01 0.51
CA ILE A 53 10.51 0.24 0.94
C ILE A 53 10.10 0.61 2.35
N VAL A 54 11.03 0.68 3.29
CA VAL A 54 10.75 1.04 4.68
C VAL A 54 10.20 2.46 4.76
N MET A 55 10.85 3.42 4.09
CA MET A 55 10.43 4.82 4.08
C MET A 55 9.06 5.02 3.46
N VAL A 56 8.83 4.44 2.28
CA VAL A 56 7.55 4.51 1.57
C VAL A 56 6.45 3.81 2.35
N THR A 57 6.73 2.63 2.90
CA THR A 57 5.74 1.87 3.68
C THR A 57 5.36 2.62 4.95
N GLY A 58 6.33 3.14 5.70
CA GLY A 58 6.06 3.96 6.88
C GLY A 58 5.26 5.21 6.55
N ALA A 59 5.68 6.00 5.55
CA ALA A 59 4.97 7.21 5.15
C ALA A 59 3.55 6.94 4.62
N SER A 60 3.38 5.83 3.89
CA SER A 60 2.08 5.41 3.37
C SER A 60 1.15 4.97 4.48
N LEU A 61 1.62 4.17 5.44
CA LEU A 61 0.81 3.75 6.60
C LEU A 61 0.41 4.94 7.48
N LEU A 62 1.33 5.89 7.70
CA LEU A 62 1.08 7.05 8.57
C LEU A 62 0.15 8.10 7.97
N VAL A 63 0.30 8.37 6.67
CA VAL A 63 -0.34 9.53 6.02
C VAL A 63 -0.99 9.15 4.70
N GLY A 64 -0.26 8.46 3.82
CA GLY A 64 -0.70 8.21 2.44
C GLY A 64 -2.02 7.44 2.34
N LEU A 65 -2.13 6.29 3.02
CA LEU A 65 -3.31 5.43 3.02
C LEU A 65 -4.49 6.06 3.76
N PRO A 66 -4.34 6.68 4.96
CA PRO A 66 -5.42 7.45 5.57
C PRO A 66 -6.01 8.49 4.63
N VAL A 67 -5.16 9.29 3.98
CA VAL A 67 -5.59 10.32 3.03
C VAL A 67 -6.24 9.69 1.80
N ALA A 68 -5.63 8.66 1.20
CA ALA A 68 -6.14 8.01 0.00
C ALA A 68 -7.50 7.31 0.25
N VAL A 69 -7.66 6.60 1.36
CA VAL A 69 -8.93 5.94 1.72
C VAL A 69 -10.01 7.00 1.98
N HIS A 70 -9.68 8.08 2.67
CA HIS A 70 -10.65 9.13 2.99
C HIS A 70 -11.07 9.94 1.76
N THR A 71 -10.13 10.29 0.89
CA THR A 71 -10.38 11.18 -0.26
C THR A 71 -10.72 10.36 -1.50
N VAL A 72 -9.73 9.64 -2.03
CA VAL A 72 -9.79 8.89 -3.28
C VAL A 72 -10.79 7.74 -3.17
N GLY A 73 -10.75 6.96 -2.09
CA GLY A 73 -11.65 5.82 -1.87
C GLY A 73 -13.12 6.23 -1.82
N ARG A 74 -13.44 7.38 -1.18
CA ARG A 74 -14.81 7.91 -1.18
C ARG A 74 -15.25 8.39 -2.56
N LEU A 75 -14.35 9.03 -3.31
CA LEU A 75 -14.63 9.49 -4.66
C LEU A 75 -14.89 8.31 -5.60
N THR A 76 -14.01 7.30 -5.61
CA THR A 76 -14.15 6.11 -6.46
C THR A 76 -15.38 5.29 -6.09
N GLU A 77 -15.71 5.15 -4.81
CA GLU A 77 -16.94 4.48 -4.37
C GLU A 77 -18.21 5.19 -4.86
N ARG A 78 -18.23 6.53 -4.85
CA ARG A 78 -19.35 7.32 -5.41
C ARG A 78 -19.48 7.14 -6.91
N LEU A 79 -18.37 7.20 -7.64
CA LEU A 79 -18.33 7.07 -9.10
C LEU A 79 -18.74 5.66 -9.57
N THR A 80 -18.40 4.63 -8.79
CA THR A 80 -18.61 3.22 -9.17
C THR A 80 -19.85 2.60 -8.53
N ARG A 81 -20.71 3.39 -7.89
CA ARG A 81 -21.86 2.89 -7.10
C ARG A 81 -22.85 2.04 -7.90
N THR A 82 -23.06 2.37 -9.17
CA THR A 82 -23.97 1.65 -10.08
C THR A 82 -23.27 0.59 -10.93
N TRP A 83 -21.95 0.45 -10.78
CA TRP A 83 -21.15 -0.42 -11.63
C TRP A 83 -21.21 -1.87 -11.14
N ARG A 84 -20.94 -2.81 -12.06
CA ARG A 84 -20.74 -4.21 -11.68
C ARG A 84 -19.53 -4.33 -10.75
N PRO A 85 -19.51 -5.29 -9.80
CA PRO A 85 -18.43 -5.42 -8.82
C PRO A 85 -17.02 -5.50 -9.43
N LEU A 86 -16.86 -6.23 -10.53
CA LEU A 86 -15.58 -6.32 -11.25
C LEU A 86 -15.14 -4.97 -11.83
N GLY A 87 -16.05 -4.22 -12.44
CA GLY A 87 -15.75 -2.89 -12.99
C GLY A 87 -15.36 -1.89 -11.91
N ALA A 88 -16.08 -1.89 -10.78
CA ALA A 88 -15.74 -1.06 -9.63
C ALA A 88 -14.37 -1.41 -9.04
N GLY A 89 -14.05 -2.71 -8.97
CA GLY A 89 -12.74 -3.20 -8.55
C GLY A 89 -11.62 -2.76 -9.47
N LEU A 90 -11.81 -2.83 -10.79
CA LEU A 90 -10.82 -2.38 -11.77
C LEU A 90 -10.52 -0.87 -11.65
N ILE A 91 -11.50 -0.04 -11.35
CA ILE A 91 -11.26 1.40 -11.10
C ILE A 91 -10.38 1.60 -9.87
N HIS A 92 -10.64 0.89 -8.76
CA HIS A 92 -9.79 0.98 -7.58
C HIS A 92 -8.36 0.46 -7.85
N LEU A 93 -8.23 -0.60 -8.65
CA LEU A 93 -6.94 -1.09 -9.12
C LEU A 93 -6.20 0.00 -9.91
N VAL A 94 -6.80 0.56 -10.96
CA VAL A 94 -6.18 1.59 -11.81
C VAL A 94 -5.79 2.82 -11.00
N VAL A 95 -6.66 3.28 -10.11
CA VAL A 95 -6.38 4.42 -9.24
C VAL A 95 -5.26 4.12 -8.26
N GLY A 96 -5.24 2.92 -7.66
CA GLY A 96 -4.16 2.48 -6.78
C GLY A 96 -2.83 2.34 -7.51
N LEU A 97 -2.83 1.83 -8.76
CA LEU A 97 -1.64 1.80 -9.62
C LEU A 97 -1.15 3.23 -9.89
N GLY A 98 -2.06 4.16 -10.20
CA GLY A 98 -1.72 5.58 -10.41
C GLY A 98 -1.05 6.21 -9.18
N LEU A 99 -1.57 5.95 -7.98
CA LEU A 99 -0.92 6.40 -6.73
C LEU A 99 0.45 5.75 -6.54
N GLY A 100 0.59 4.46 -6.84
CA GLY A 100 1.87 3.77 -6.79
C GLY A 100 2.89 4.34 -7.79
N VAL A 101 2.45 4.78 -8.98
CA VAL A 101 3.30 5.46 -9.97
C VAL A 101 3.81 6.80 -9.43
N LEU A 102 2.97 7.57 -8.74
CA LEU A 102 3.38 8.84 -8.13
C LEU A 102 4.49 8.66 -7.09
N VAL A 103 4.56 7.50 -6.45
CA VAL A 103 5.63 7.13 -5.51
C VAL A 103 6.85 6.58 -6.23
N ALA A 104 6.65 5.72 -7.23
CA ALA A 104 7.73 5.08 -7.97
C ALA A 104 8.55 6.05 -8.82
N VAL A 105 7.92 7.05 -9.44
CA VAL A 105 8.60 7.99 -10.34
C VAL A 105 9.72 8.76 -9.64
N PRO A 106 9.50 9.44 -8.49
CA PRO A 106 10.58 10.10 -7.76
C PRO A 106 11.70 9.14 -7.37
N LEU A 107 11.37 7.90 -6.99
CA LEU A 107 12.37 6.91 -6.59
C LEU A 107 13.26 6.47 -7.76
N VAL A 108 12.70 6.30 -8.95
CA VAL A 108 13.49 5.99 -10.15
C VAL A 108 14.36 7.17 -10.59
N VAL A 109 13.87 8.41 -10.42
CA VAL A 109 14.62 9.60 -10.84
C VAL A 109 15.73 9.95 -9.83
N TRP A 110 15.48 9.74 -8.53
CA TRP A 110 16.36 10.25 -7.45
C TRP A 110 17.16 9.16 -6.75
N ALA A 111 16.80 7.89 -6.89
CA ALA A 111 17.55 6.75 -6.37
C ALA A 111 18.02 5.85 -7.52
N PRO A 112 19.13 5.11 -7.36
CA PRO A 112 19.63 4.16 -8.36
C PRO A 112 18.78 2.87 -8.38
N ILE A 113 17.48 3.01 -8.59
CA ILE A 113 16.52 1.90 -8.61
C ILE A 113 16.08 1.66 -10.05
N GLU A 114 16.17 0.41 -10.51
CA GLU A 114 15.68 0.05 -11.83
C GLU A 114 14.17 0.31 -11.99
N PRO A 115 13.70 0.82 -13.14
CA PRO A 115 12.28 1.11 -13.34
C PRO A 115 11.37 -0.09 -13.09
N LEU A 116 11.79 -1.29 -13.51
CA LEU A 116 11.03 -2.52 -13.29
C LEU A 116 10.94 -2.86 -11.80
N ALA A 117 12.05 -2.75 -11.07
CA ALA A 117 12.09 -2.98 -9.63
C ALA A 117 11.16 -2.02 -8.89
N ALA A 118 11.15 -0.73 -9.27
CA ALA A 118 10.25 0.25 -8.69
C ALA A 118 8.76 -0.04 -8.97
N VAL A 119 8.43 -0.51 -10.19
CA VAL A 119 7.05 -0.92 -10.53
C VAL A 119 6.59 -2.08 -9.66
N ILE A 120 7.43 -3.11 -9.50
CA ILE A 120 7.09 -4.30 -8.73
C ILE A 120 7.02 -3.98 -7.22
N ALA A 121 7.91 -3.14 -6.72
CA ALA A 121 7.98 -2.80 -5.29
C ALA A 121 6.94 -1.76 -4.85
N PHE A 122 6.46 -0.88 -5.73
CA PHE A 122 5.62 0.26 -5.32
C PHE A 122 4.32 0.40 -6.10
N VAL A 123 4.36 0.21 -7.43
CA VAL A 123 3.17 0.38 -8.28
C VAL A 123 2.18 -0.76 -8.07
N LEU A 124 2.64 -2.01 -8.24
CA LEU A 124 1.80 -3.20 -8.09
C LEU A 124 1.18 -3.30 -6.68
N PRO A 125 1.94 -3.11 -5.58
CA PRO A 125 1.37 -3.15 -4.23
C PRO A 125 0.27 -2.11 -4.01
N GLY A 126 0.43 -0.88 -4.52
CA GLY A 126 -0.60 0.16 -4.42
C GLY A 126 -1.90 -0.24 -5.11
N GLY A 127 -1.81 -0.73 -6.35
CA GLY A 127 -2.97 -1.20 -7.11
C GLY A 127 -3.66 -2.40 -6.47
N LEU A 128 -2.88 -3.43 -6.12
CA LEU A 128 -3.40 -4.66 -5.53
C LEU A 128 -4.00 -4.40 -4.14
N ALA A 129 -3.38 -3.56 -3.32
CA ALA A 129 -3.94 -3.20 -2.00
C ALA A 129 -5.29 -2.49 -2.14
N ALA A 130 -5.44 -1.56 -3.09
CA ALA A 130 -6.70 -0.88 -3.35
C ALA A 130 -7.80 -1.85 -3.82
N TRP A 131 -7.45 -2.78 -4.72
CA TRP A 131 -8.36 -3.81 -5.20
C TRP A 131 -8.79 -4.78 -4.09
N VAL A 132 -7.83 -5.33 -3.33
CA VAL A 132 -8.06 -6.23 -2.20
C VAL A 132 -8.93 -5.56 -1.15
N THR A 133 -8.64 -4.30 -0.82
CA THR A 133 -9.45 -3.51 0.13
C THR A 133 -10.90 -3.46 -0.31
N ARG A 134 -11.15 -3.12 -1.57
CA ARG A 134 -12.52 -3.03 -2.08
C ARG A 134 -13.26 -4.36 -2.07
N ALA A 135 -12.55 -5.46 -2.34
CA ALA A 135 -13.08 -6.81 -2.34
C ALA A 135 -13.41 -7.31 -0.92
N LEU A 136 -12.60 -6.96 0.08
CA LEU A 136 -12.73 -7.46 1.45
C LEU A 136 -13.62 -6.60 2.35
N VAL A 137 -13.81 -5.30 2.06
CA VAL A 137 -14.68 -4.41 2.84
C VAL A 137 -16.11 -4.98 3.03
N PRO A 138 -16.81 -5.50 2.00
CA PRO A 138 -18.12 -6.11 2.18
C PRO A 138 -18.13 -7.28 3.16
N VAL A 139 -17.08 -8.10 3.15
CA VAL A 139 -16.92 -9.25 4.05
C VAL A 139 -16.65 -8.77 5.47
N ALA A 140 -15.76 -7.80 5.63
CA ALA A 140 -15.38 -7.27 6.94
C ALA A 140 -16.51 -6.51 7.65
N VAL A 141 -17.40 -5.89 6.88
CA VAL A 141 -18.61 -5.25 7.44
C VAL A 141 -19.63 -6.29 7.92
N ARG A 142 -19.73 -7.45 7.24
CA ARG A 142 -20.61 -8.55 7.66
C ARG A 142 -20.06 -9.31 8.86
N HIS A 143 -18.74 -9.44 8.97
CA HIS A 143 -18.08 -10.24 9.99
C HIS A 143 -17.14 -9.38 10.85
N ARG A 144 -17.60 -9.01 12.06
CA ARG A 144 -16.86 -8.14 12.99
C ARG A 144 -15.44 -8.63 13.29
N TRP A 145 -15.22 -9.95 13.33
CA TRP A 145 -13.91 -10.54 13.60
C TRP A 145 -12.88 -10.19 12.52
N VAL A 146 -13.29 -10.08 11.24
CA VAL A 146 -12.38 -9.72 10.14
C VAL A 146 -11.87 -8.29 10.32
N ALA A 147 -12.74 -7.37 10.73
CA ALA A 147 -12.33 -6.00 11.03
C ALA A 147 -11.35 -5.94 12.22
N ILE A 148 -11.60 -6.73 13.27
CA ILE A 148 -10.70 -6.80 14.43
C ILE A 148 -9.34 -7.37 14.03
N VAL A 149 -9.31 -8.47 13.27
CA VAL A 149 -8.08 -9.08 12.78
C VAL A 149 -7.32 -8.14 11.87
N ALA A 150 -8.01 -7.43 10.96
CA ALA A 150 -7.39 -6.44 10.09
C ALA A 150 -6.72 -5.32 10.91
N TRP A 151 -7.40 -4.79 11.94
CA TRP A 151 -6.81 -3.77 12.81
C TRP A 151 -5.66 -4.30 13.67
N ALA A 152 -5.75 -5.54 14.17
CA ALA A 152 -4.66 -6.16 14.91
C ALA A 152 -3.41 -6.35 14.03
N LEU A 153 -3.60 -6.79 12.79
CA LEU A 153 -2.52 -6.92 11.82
C LEU A 153 -1.98 -5.56 11.36
N ALA A 154 -2.83 -4.55 11.18
CA ALA A 154 -2.42 -3.19 10.85
C ALA A 154 -1.56 -2.59 11.97
N ALA A 155 -1.98 -2.76 13.22
CA ALA A 155 -1.21 -2.33 14.39
C ALA A 155 0.14 -3.07 14.49
N LEU A 156 0.17 -4.37 14.23
CA LEU A 156 1.43 -5.14 14.18
C LEU A 156 2.35 -4.65 13.06
N ALA A 157 1.82 -4.45 11.86
CA ALA A 157 2.57 -3.91 10.73
C ALA A 157 3.12 -2.51 11.04
N PHE A 158 2.32 -1.67 11.69
CA PHE A 158 2.73 -0.35 12.14
C PHE A 158 3.87 -0.41 13.16
N VAL A 159 3.71 -1.20 14.22
CA VAL A 159 4.73 -1.39 15.27
C VAL A 159 6.01 -1.98 14.71
N ALA A 160 5.95 -2.84 13.70
CA ALA A 160 7.14 -3.37 13.03
C ALA A 160 7.81 -2.31 12.13
N SER A 161 7.02 -1.48 11.45
CA SER A 161 7.51 -0.48 10.48
C SER A 161 8.16 0.73 11.15
N VAL A 162 7.68 1.16 12.33
CA VAL A 162 8.17 2.37 13.01
C VAL A 162 9.64 2.25 13.48
N PRO A 163 10.08 1.19 14.19
CA PRO A 163 11.48 1.01 14.55
C PRO A 163 12.37 0.86 13.31
N LEU A 164 11.91 0.16 12.28
CA LEU A 164 12.63 0.03 11.01
C LEU A 164 12.82 1.39 10.35
N LEU A 165 11.78 2.24 10.31
CA LEU A 165 11.85 3.60 9.80
C LEU A 165 12.85 4.45 10.60
N LEU A 166 12.78 4.39 11.93
CA LEU A 166 13.68 5.16 12.80
C LEU A 166 15.14 4.72 12.66
N VAL A 167 15.41 3.42 12.64
CA VAL A 167 16.77 2.89 12.40
C VAL A 167 17.28 3.30 11.03
N THR A 168 16.40 3.33 10.01
CA THR A 168 16.78 3.72 8.66
C THR A 168 17.05 5.22 8.54
N VAL A 169 16.24 6.07 9.18
CA VAL A 169 16.42 7.53 9.13
C VAL A 169 17.62 7.98 9.98
N TRP A 170 17.87 7.34 11.12
CA TRP A 170 18.90 7.76 12.08
C TRP A 170 20.21 6.95 12.00
N GLY A 171 20.20 5.77 11.39
CA GLY A 171 21.36 4.86 11.28
C GLY A 171 22.20 5.03 10.02
N ILE A 172 21.82 5.91 9.10
CA ILE A 172 22.60 6.28 7.89
C ILE A 172 23.41 7.57 8.15
N GLY A 173 23.75 7.85 9.42
CA GLY A 173 24.55 9.00 9.87
C GLY A 173 25.99 8.63 10.17
#